data_AF-A0A4Y1RY43-F1
#
_entry.id   AF-A0A4Y1RY43-F1
#
_cell.length_a   1.000
_cell.length_b   1.000
_cell.length_c   1.000
_cell.angle_alpha   90.00
_cell.angle_beta   90.00
_cell.angle_gamma   90.00
#
_symmetry.space_group_name_H-M   'P 1'
#
loop_
_entity.id
_entity.type
_entity.pdbx_description
1 polymer ?
#
loop_
_entity_poly.entity_id
_entity_poly.type
_entity_poly.pdbx_seq_one_letter_code
_entity_poly.pdbx_strand_id
1 'polypeptide(L)'
;MCVKESLRLHPPIPLLLHETAEETSVAGYSFPVGSRVYINAWAIARDPTAWDEPETFKPSRFLNDGSPDFKGSDFEFLPFGSGRRSCRVCNWGCMGWRWLWPIFFIVLHGSCLME
;
A
#
# COMPACT_ATOMS: atom_id res chain seq x y z
N MET A 1 9.64 -2.70 -7.25
CA MET A 1 8.74 -2.68 -8.42
C MET A 1 7.99 -3.98 -8.57
N CYS A 2 8.67 -5.10 -8.85
CA CYS A 2 8.00 -6.40 -9.02
C CYS A 2 7.18 -6.80 -7.81
N VAL A 3 7.72 -6.62 -6.58
CA VAL A 3 6.99 -6.91 -5.34
C VAL A 3 5.69 -6.10 -5.23
N LYS A 4 5.71 -4.80 -5.58
CA LYS A 4 4.51 -3.94 -5.53
C LYS A 4 3.44 -4.45 -6.51
N GLU A 5 3.85 -4.75 -7.75
CA GLU A 5 2.93 -5.26 -8.77
C GLU A 5 2.40 -6.65 -8.45
N SER A 6 3.23 -7.54 -7.89
CA SER A 6 2.80 -8.84 -7.40
C SER A 6 1.76 -8.71 -6.28
N LEU A 7 1.94 -7.77 -5.35
CA LEU A 7 0.98 -7.53 -4.27
C LEU A 7 -0.31 -6.85 -4.75
N ARG A 8 -0.25 -6.04 -5.81
CA ARG A 8 -1.45 -5.47 -6.46
C ARG A 8 -2.32 -6.59 -7.05
N LEU A 9 -1.71 -7.49 -7.83
CA LEU A 9 -2.43 -8.57 -8.48
C LEU A 9 -2.78 -9.71 -7.52
N HIS A 10 -1.94 -10.01 -6.54
CA HIS A 10 -2.12 -11.13 -5.63
C HIS A 10 -1.97 -10.68 -4.17
N PRO A 11 -2.90 -9.84 -3.66
CA PRO A 11 -2.89 -9.45 -2.26
C PRO A 11 -3.12 -10.70 -1.38
N PRO A 12 -2.26 -10.96 -0.37
CA PRO A 12 -2.44 -12.10 0.53
C PRO A 12 -3.76 -12.07 1.30
N ILE A 13 -4.30 -10.87 1.55
CA ILE A 13 -5.59 -10.63 2.17
C ILE A 13 -6.45 -9.81 1.19
N PRO A 14 -7.21 -10.46 0.29
CA PRO A 14 -7.96 -9.77 -0.76
C PRO A 14 -9.22 -9.05 -0.24
N LEU A 15 -9.75 -9.47 0.91
CA LEU A 15 -10.92 -8.89 1.56
C LEU A 15 -10.54 -8.39 2.96
N LEU A 16 -10.62 -7.08 3.18
CA LEU A 16 -10.40 -6.48 4.49
C LEU A 16 -11.76 -6.34 5.20
N LEU A 17 -11.87 -6.94 6.39
CA LEU A 17 -13.11 -6.97 7.16
C LEU A 17 -13.12 -5.89 8.24
N HIS A 18 -14.21 -5.14 8.29
CA HIS A 18 -14.54 -4.19 9.34
C HIS A 18 -15.94 -4.47 9.89
N GLU A 19 -16.16 -4.04 11.13
CA GLU A 19 -17.47 -4.03 11.77
C GLU A 19 -17.74 -2.62 12.29
N THR A 20 -18.94 -2.09 12.06
CA THR A 20 -19.31 -0.73 12.50
C THR A 20 -19.47 -0.69 14.02
N ALA A 21 -18.74 0.21 14.67
CA ALA A 21 -18.81 0.41 16.12
C ALA A 21 -20.00 1.31 16.53
N GLU A 22 -20.48 2.13 15.61
CA GLU A 22 -21.60 3.05 15.77
C GLU A 22 -22.37 3.14 14.45
N GLU A 23 -23.58 3.71 14.48
CA GLU A 23 -24.34 3.98 13.27
C GLU A 23 -23.56 4.97 12.40
N THR A 24 -23.30 4.61 11.15
CA THR A 24 -22.42 5.38 10.28
C THR A 24 -22.98 5.45 8.86
N SER A 25 -22.55 6.44 8.08
CA SER A 25 -22.95 6.56 6.69
C SER A 25 -21.73 6.63 5.77
N VAL A 26 -21.78 5.91 4.65
CA VAL A 26 -20.73 5.88 3.64
C VAL A 26 -21.38 5.99 2.27
N ALA A 27 -20.91 6.92 1.43
CA ALA A 27 -21.43 7.16 0.08
C ALA A 27 -22.97 7.34 0.00
N GLY A 28 -23.57 7.92 1.05
CA GLY A 28 -25.02 8.13 1.13
C GLY A 28 -25.84 6.94 1.66
N TYR A 29 -25.19 5.81 1.99
CA TYR A 29 -25.83 4.65 2.61
C TYR A 29 -25.61 4.66 4.12
N SER A 30 -26.66 4.38 4.90
CA SER A 30 -26.58 4.26 6.36
C SER A 30 -26.41 2.79 6.79
N PHE A 31 -25.52 2.57 7.74
CA PHE A 31 -25.18 1.27 8.29
C PHE A 31 -25.45 1.26 9.79
N PRO A 32 -26.30 0.35 10.30
CA PRO A 32 -26.51 0.20 11.74
C PRO A 32 -25.25 -0.33 12.43
N VAL A 33 -25.19 -0.19 13.75
CA VAL A 33 -24.14 -0.76 14.61
C VAL A 33 -24.03 -2.28 14.38
N GLY A 34 -22.80 -2.82 14.33
CA GLY A 34 -22.54 -4.25 14.13
C GLY A 34 -22.63 -4.71 12.68
N SER A 35 -22.75 -3.79 11.72
CA SER A 35 -22.73 -4.11 10.29
C SER A 35 -21.33 -4.55 9.87
N ARG A 36 -21.24 -5.69 9.17
CA ARG A 36 -19.98 -6.17 8.59
C ARG A 36 -19.75 -5.55 7.22
N VAL A 37 -18.60 -4.90 7.07
CA VAL A 37 -18.19 -4.24 5.84
C VAL A 37 -16.96 -4.95 5.30
N TYR A 38 -17.05 -5.42 4.05
CA TYR A 38 -15.94 -6.04 3.34
C TYR A 38 -15.38 -5.05 2.32
N ILE A 39 -14.12 -4.70 2.47
CA ILE A 39 -13.38 -3.89 1.49
C ILE A 39 -12.66 -4.88 0.57
N ASN A 40 -13.08 -4.91 -0.70
CA ASN A 40 -12.51 -5.80 -1.70
C ASN A 40 -11.24 -5.17 -2.32
N ALA A 41 -10.13 -5.28 -1.60
CA ALA A 41 -8.83 -4.78 -2.06
C ALA A 41 -8.40 -5.42 -3.39
N TRP A 42 -8.76 -6.68 -3.64
CA TRP A 42 -8.46 -7.37 -4.90
C TRP A 42 -9.16 -6.73 -6.11
N ALA A 43 -10.43 -6.35 -5.96
CA ALA A 43 -11.19 -5.68 -7.01
C ALA A 43 -10.71 -4.24 -7.21
N ILE A 44 -10.47 -3.50 -6.12
CA ILE A 44 -9.94 -2.12 -6.17
C ILE A 44 -8.59 -2.08 -6.90
N ALA A 45 -7.70 -3.03 -6.61
CA ALA A 45 -6.39 -3.13 -7.25
C ALA A 45 -6.46 -3.46 -8.76
N ARG A 46 -7.64 -3.81 -9.29
CA ARG A 46 -7.93 -4.12 -10.70
C ARG A 46 -8.91 -3.18 -11.35
N ASP A 47 -9.30 -2.11 -10.65
CA ASP A 47 -10.26 -1.16 -11.18
C ASP A 47 -9.65 -0.46 -12.42
N PRO A 48 -10.25 -0.59 -13.62
CA PRO A 48 -9.75 0.05 -14.83
C PRO A 48 -9.83 1.58 -14.76
N THR A 49 -10.59 2.15 -13.83
CA THR A 49 -10.62 3.61 -13.60
C THR A 49 -9.38 4.11 -12.86
N ALA A 50 -8.70 3.24 -12.12
CA ALA A 50 -7.49 3.56 -11.38
C ALA A 50 -6.20 3.01 -12.03
N TRP A 51 -6.30 1.89 -12.76
CA TRP A 51 -5.15 1.18 -13.32
C TRP A 51 -5.30 0.96 -14.83
N ASP A 52 -4.34 1.49 -15.60
CA ASP A 52 -4.16 1.12 -17.01
C ASP A 52 -3.70 -0.33 -17.15
N GLU A 53 -4.34 -1.07 -18.05
CA GLU A 53 -4.16 -2.51 -18.26
C GLU A 53 -4.16 -3.30 -16.93
N PRO A 54 -5.29 -3.34 -16.19
CA PRO A 54 -5.31 -3.74 -14.78
C PRO A 54 -4.91 -5.20 -14.55
N GLU A 55 -5.17 -6.10 -15.49
CA GLU A 55 -4.80 -7.52 -15.38
C GLU A 55 -3.36 -7.80 -15.82
N THR A 56 -2.68 -6.84 -16.45
CA THR A 56 -1.31 -7.02 -16.96
C THR A 56 -0.30 -6.80 -15.84
N PHE A 57 0.61 -7.76 -15.65
CA PHE A 57 1.76 -7.61 -14.76
C PHE A 57 2.78 -6.63 -15.37
N LYS A 58 2.74 -5.36 -14.93
CA LYS A 58 3.56 -4.27 -15.47
C LYS A 58 4.29 -3.52 -14.34
N PRO A 59 5.40 -4.08 -13.78
CA PRO A 59 6.11 -3.47 -12.65
C PRO A 59 6.62 -2.05 -12.89
N SER A 60 6.80 -1.67 -14.16
CA SER A 60 7.25 -0.33 -14.56
C SER A 60 6.30 0.78 -14.11
N ARG A 61 5.02 0.48 -13.81
CA ARG A 61 4.05 1.48 -13.30
C ARG A 61 4.45 2.10 -11.96
N PHE A 62 5.35 1.45 -11.21
CA PHE A 62 5.84 1.97 -9.93
C PHE A 62 7.16 2.75 -10.03
N LEU A 63 7.70 2.98 -11.24
CA LEU A 63 8.98 3.69 -11.47
C LEU A 63 8.88 5.20 -11.33
N ASN A 64 7.73 5.77 -11.63
CA ASN A 64 7.56 7.21 -11.61
C ASN A 64 7.39 7.72 -10.17
N ASP A 65 7.90 8.93 -9.94
CA ASP A 65 7.62 9.67 -8.73
C ASP A 65 6.11 9.93 -8.61
N GLY A 66 5.56 9.71 -7.42
CA GLY A 66 4.12 9.79 -7.18
C GLY A 66 3.35 8.49 -7.49
N SER A 67 4.01 7.41 -7.90
CA SER A 67 3.35 6.11 -7.99
C SER A 67 2.91 5.57 -6.61
N PRO A 68 1.82 4.76 -6.55
CA PRO A 68 1.30 4.28 -5.27
C PRO A 68 2.34 3.55 -4.41
N ASP A 69 2.27 3.79 -3.10
CA ASP A 69 3.24 3.29 -2.14
C ASP A 69 2.59 2.57 -0.94
N PHE A 70 3.42 1.86 -0.16
CA PHE A 70 2.95 1.10 1.00
C PHE A 70 2.46 1.97 2.17
N LYS A 71 2.57 3.30 2.05
CA LYS A 71 2.16 4.29 3.06
C LYS A 71 0.67 4.21 3.41
N GLY A 72 -0.16 3.68 2.52
CA GLY A 72 -1.60 3.56 2.71
C GLY A 72 -2.35 4.88 2.49
N SER A 73 -1.74 5.87 1.83
CA SER A 73 -2.41 7.08 1.34
C SER A 73 -3.15 6.87 0.03
N ASP A 74 -2.74 5.86 -0.74
CA ASP A 74 -3.22 5.59 -2.10
C ASP A 74 -4.22 4.43 -2.03
N PHE A 75 -5.52 4.75 -2.05
CA PHE A 75 -6.58 3.78 -1.79
C PHE A 75 -6.81 2.78 -2.93
N GLU A 76 -6.28 3.07 -4.11
CA GLU A 76 -6.20 2.15 -5.24
C GLU A 76 -5.17 1.02 -5.01
N PHE A 77 -4.29 1.17 -4.01
CA PHE A 77 -3.22 0.22 -3.67
C PHE A 77 -3.16 -0.06 -2.17
N LEU A 78 -3.92 -1.08 -1.72
CA LEU A 78 -4.06 -1.43 -0.30
C LEU A 78 -3.51 -2.83 0.06
N PRO A 79 -2.27 -3.19 -0.32
CA PRO A 79 -1.74 -4.54 -0.06
C PRO A 79 -1.57 -4.84 1.45
N PHE A 80 -1.49 -3.79 2.27
CA PHE A 80 -1.32 -3.86 3.72
C PHE A 80 -2.40 -3.11 4.49
N GLY A 81 -3.51 -2.79 3.81
CA GLY A 81 -4.58 -1.93 4.32
C GLY A 81 -4.12 -0.47 4.50
N SER A 82 -4.95 0.32 5.18
CA SER A 82 -4.68 1.73 5.49
C SER A 82 -5.15 2.08 6.91
N GLY A 83 -4.75 3.26 7.39
CA GLY A 83 -5.18 3.83 8.67
C GLY A 83 -4.65 3.08 9.90
N ARG A 84 -5.39 3.18 11.01
CA ARG A 84 -4.97 2.69 12.34
C ARG A 84 -4.73 1.18 12.43
N ARG A 85 -5.29 0.40 11.50
CA ARG A 85 -5.19 -1.07 11.47
C ARG A 85 -4.32 -1.58 10.31
N SER A 86 -3.59 -0.69 9.63
CA SER A 86 -2.61 -1.07 8.61
C SER A 86 -1.48 -1.93 9.19
N CYS A 87 -0.94 -2.85 8.38
CA CYS A 87 0.18 -3.69 8.79
C CYS A 87 1.46 -2.84 8.96
N ARG A 88 1.83 -2.57 10.21
CA ARG A 88 3.02 -1.75 10.52
C ARG A 88 4.34 -2.40 10.08
N VAL A 89 4.48 -3.72 10.23
CA VAL A 89 5.74 -4.43 9.95
C VAL A 89 6.09 -4.38 8.46
N CYS A 90 5.13 -4.65 7.58
CA CYS A 90 5.38 -4.64 6.14
C CYS A 90 5.60 -3.22 5.60
N ASN A 91 4.91 -2.22 6.15
CA ASN A 91 5.10 -0.83 5.77
C ASN A 91 6.55 -0.37 6.06
N TRP A 92 7.09 -0.71 7.24
CA TRP A 92 8.47 -0.40 7.61
C TRP A 92 9.50 -1.26 6.86
N GLY A 93 9.27 -2.57 6.75
CA GLY A 93 10.20 -3.51 6.13
C GLY A 93 10.44 -3.22 4.64
N CYS A 94 9.41 -2.81 3.91
CA CYS A 94 9.54 -2.44 2.51
C CYS A 94 10.06 -1.00 2.31
N MET A 95 9.95 -0.11 3.30
CA MET A 95 10.53 1.25 3.28
C MET A 95 12.01 1.31 3.71
N GLY A 96 12.50 0.27 4.40
CA GLY A 96 13.80 0.27 5.08
C GLY A 96 15.02 0.53 4.19
N TRP A 97 14.90 0.39 2.87
CA TRP A 97 16.02 0.58 1.95
C TRP A 97 16.31 2.05 1.64
N ARG A 98 15.30 2.93 1.75
CA ARG A 98 15.45 4.37 1.47
C ARG A 98 16.20 5.10 2.59
N TRP A 99 16.04 4.65 3.84
CA TRP A 99 16.65 5.27 5.03
C TRP A 99 18.04 4.75 5.36
N LEU A 100 18.37 3.52 4.93
CA LEU A 100 19.73 2.99 5.05
C LEU A 100 20.66 3.52 3.95
N TRP A 101 20.14 3.97 2.81
CA TRP A 101 20.93 4.54 1.72
C TRP A 101 21.81 5.74 2.14
N PRO A 102 21.30 6.78 2.84
CA PRO A 102 22.15 7.87 3.30
C PRO A 102 23.19 7.43 4.33
N ILE A 103 22.89 6.43 5.18
CA ILE A 103 23.85 5.85 6.13
C ILE A 103 24.95 5.10 5.38
N PHE A 104 24.59 4.30 4.37
CA PHE A 104 25.54 3.63 3.49
C PHE A 104 26.42 4.64 2.73
N PHE A 105 25.85 5.76 2.28
CA PHE A 105 26.61 6.82 1.60
C PHE A 105 27.61 7.51 2.53
N ILE A 106 27.21 7.83 3.77
CA ILE A 106 28.09 8.42 4.79
C ILE A 106 29.19 7.44 5.19
N VAL A 107 28.89 6.15 5.33
CA VAL A 107 29.89 5.14 5.71
C VAL A 107 30.87 4.83 4.57
N LEU A 108 30.43 4.86 3.31
CA LEU A 108 31.29 4.59 2.14
C LEU A 108 32.09 5.81 1.66
N HIS A 109 31.55 7.04 1.79
CA HIS A 109 32.25 8.27 1.38
C HIS A 109 32.88 9.04 2.55
N GLY A 110 32.49 8.76 3.80
CA GLY A 110 33.07 9.37 5.00
C GLY A 110 34.47 8.85 5.35
N SER A 111 34.92 7.75 4.75
CA SER A 111 36.28 7.23 4.92
C SER A 111 37.36 8.05 4.21
N CYS A 112 36.99 9.04 3.38
CA CYS A 112 37.95 9.86 2.63
C CYS A 112 38.28 11.22 3.27
N LEU A 113 37.74 11.53 4.46
CA LEU A 113 37.96 12.80 5.17
C LEU A 113 38.84 12.64 6.43
N MET A 114 39.55 11.52 6.58
CA MET A 114 40.51 11.28 7.68
C MET A 114 41.89 10.82 7.20
N GLU A 115 42.33 11.26 6.01
CA GLU A 115 43.74 11.29 5.60
C GLU A 115 44.07 12.61 4.91
#